data_AF-A0A381FDZ3-F1
#
_entry.id   AF-A0A381FDZ3-F1
#
_cell.length_a   1.000
_cell.length_b   1.000
_cell.length_c   1.000
_cell.angle_alpha   90.00
_cell.angle_beta   90.00
_cell.angle_gamma   90.00
#
_symmetry.space_group_name_H-M   'P 1'
#
loop_
_entity.id
_entity.type
_entity.pdbx_description
1 polymer ?
#
loop_
_entity_poly.entity_id
_entity_poly.type
_entity_poly.pdbx_seq_one_letter_code
_entity_poly.pdbx_strand_id
1 'polypeptide(L)'
;MTEKQLKIRQQAFALTLCTIVFMAVYNLCTWYASSLDEVPSFTFDFEGMIPFIPLSIIPYMASGVFFCVVFFSCKNKHQLKILTWRMLFVIITAGIFFITVPLRFSFPKPEVSNIILRLPFSFLKRFDSPFNQSPSLHIAFAFIFWSVFKDLSRWRFFYMIWLIFLGISTLTTYQHHLIDILTGAILAHISFIIIPYRKNDLKYRNLRSANYYYLSGWILISAALLLYHYVGNEGLILLLAALAMIIVGFDHQKNKALIYLILPNKKN
;
A
#
# COMPACT_ATOMS: atom_id res chain seq x y z
N MET A 1 -30.79 -10.78 -9.81
CA MET A 1 -29.70 -10.97 -10.79
C MET A 1 -28.71 -11.96 -10.22
N THR A 2 -28.67 -13.17 -10.77
CA THR A 2 -27.66 -14.19 -10.43
C THR A 2 -26.27 -13.65 -10.78
N GLU A 3 -25.44 -13.37 -9.78
CA GLU A 3 -24.04 -12.99 -10.01
C GLU A 3 -23.37 -14.16 -10.74
N LYS A 4 -23.07 -13.98 -12.03
CA LYS A 4 -22.33 -14.97 -12.83
C LYS A 4 -21.01 -15.27 -12.11
N GLN A 5 -20.87 -16.53 -11.69
CA GLN A 5 -19.71 -17.06 -10.99
C GLN A 5 -18.42 -16.65 -11.72
N LEU A 6 -17.45 -16.12 -10.95
CA LEU A 6 -16.19 -15.64 -11.48
C LEU A 6 -15.40 -16.82 -12.04
N LYS A 7 -14.97 -16.72 -13.31
CA LYS A 7 -14.18 -17.79 -13.93
C LYS A 7 -12.71 -17.60 -13.58
N ILE A 8 -12.01 -18.68 -13.19
CA ILE A 8 -10.57 -18.70 -12.88
C ILE A 8 -9.75 -18.05 -14.01
N ARG A 9 -10.11 -18.28 -15.28
CA ARG A 9 -9.44 -17.66 -16.44
C ARG A 9 -9.43 -16.13 -16.39
N GLN A 10 -10.48 -15.50 -15.84
CA GLN A 10 -10.55 -14.04 -15.72
C GLN A 10 -9.63 -13.54 -14.60
N GLN A 11 -9.56 -14.25 -13.48
CA GLN A 11 -8.66 -13.95 -12.36
C GLN A 11 -7.20 -14.12 -12.77
N ALA A 12 -6.88 -15.20 -13.48
CA ALA A 12 -5.57 -15.46 -14.03
C ALA A 12 -5.16 -14.37 -15.03
N PHE A 13 -6.05 -13.99 -15.96
CA PHE A 13 -5.78 -12.89 -16.89
C PHE A 13 -5.48 -11.57 -16.17
N ALA A 14 -6.29 -11.21 -15.16
CA ALA A 14 -6.09 -10.00 -14.38
C ALA A 14 -4.75 -10.00 -13.62
N LEU A 15 -4.38 -11.14 -13.03
CA LEU A 15 -3.07 -11.34 -12.40
C LEU A 15 -1.96 -11.17 -13.43
N THR A 16 -2.00 -11.91 -14.53
CA THR A 16 -0.99 -11.84 -15.60
C THR A 16 -0.81 -10.42 -16.13
N LEU A 17 -1.90 -9.69 -16.38
CA LEU A 17 -1.85 -8.30 -16.82
C LEU A 17 -1.12 -7.42 -15.79
N CYS A 18 -1.49 -7.49 -14.51
CA CYS A 18 -0.86 -6.69 -13.47
C CYS A 18 0.62 -7.08 -13.29
N THR A 19 0.96 -8.37 -13.37
CA THR A 19 2.34 -8.84 -13.31
C THR A 19 3.17 -8.33 -14.49
N ILE A 20 2.67 -8.41 -15.72
CA ILE A 20 3.38 -7.91 -16.90
C ILE A 20 3.63 -6.42 -16.79
N VAL A 21 2.60 -5.63 -16.42
CA VAL A 21 2.74 -4.18 -16.27
C VAL A 21 3.69 -3.84 -15.12
N PHE A 22 3.59 -4.53 -13.98
CA PHE A 22 4.54 -4.39 -12.88
C PHE A 22 5.97 -4.66 -13.33
N MET A 23 6.24 -5.80 -13.96
CA MET A 23 7.58 -6.16 -14.41
C MET A 23 8.12 -5.16 -15.44
N ALA A 24 7.29 -4.71 -16.39
CA ALA A 24 7.70 -3.73 -17.39
C ALA A 24 8.08 -2.39 -16.75
N VAL A 25 7.18 -1.83 -15.93
CA VAL A 25 7.41 -0.53 -15.27
C VAL A 25 8.58 -0.61 -14.30
N TYR A 26 8.62 -1.64 -13.45
CA TYR A 26 9.63 -1.80 -12.41
C TYR A 26 11.05 -1.96 -12.98
N ASN A 27 11.20 -2.78 -14.03
CA ASN A 27 12.49 -2.96 -14.69
C ASN A 27 12.90 -1.72 -15.51
N LEU A 28 11.96 -1.02 -16.14
CA LEU A 28 12.25 0.24 -16.85
C LEU A 28 12.77 1.30 -15.88
N CYS A 29 12.09 1.50 -14.74
CA CYS A 29 12.52 2.46 -13.72
C CYS A 29 13.88 2.07 -13.12
N THR A 30 14.10 0.78 -12.87
CA THR A 30 15.39 0.27 -12.38
C THR A 30 16.52 0.53 -13.37
N TRP A 31 16.30 0.24 -14.65
CA TRP A 31 17.28 0.49 -15.70
C TRP A 31 17.60 1.99 -15.81
N TYR A 32 16.57 2.83 -15.82
CA TYR A 32 16.75 4.28 -15.86
C TYR A 32 17.56 4.79 -14.67
N ALA A 33 17.18 4.43 -13.44
CA ALA A 33 17.90 4.85 -12.25
C ALA A 33 19.35 4.31 -12.22
N SER A 34 19.60 3.10 -12.76
CA SER A 34 20.95 2.54 -12.87
C SER A 34 21.83 3.27 -13.90
N SER A 35 21.24 4.03 -14.83
CA SER A 35 21.98 4.83 -15.81
C SER A 35 22.32 6.24 -15.34
N LEU A 36 21.84 6.64 -14.15
CA LEU A 36 22.16 7.93 -13.55
C LEU A 36 23.49 7.85 -12.81
N ASP A 37 24.28 8.91 -12.87
CA ASP A 37 25.58 9.00 -12.17
C ASP A 37 25.40 8.93 -10.65
N GLU A 38 24.38 9.62 -10.14
CA GLU A 38 24.04 9.63 -8.72
C GLU A 38 22.52 9.49 -8.52
N VAL A 39 22.15 8.64 -7.56
CA VAL A 39 20.76 8.51 -7.11
C VAL A 39 20.69 8.91 -5.63
N PRO A 40 19.90 9.94 -5.29
CA PRO A 40 19.81 10.42 -3.93
C PRO A 40 19.08 9.43 -3.00
N SER A 41 19.16 9.71 -1.72
CA SER A 41 18.54 8.96 -0.64
C SER A 41 17.93 9.94 0.35
N PHE A 42 16.77 9.59 0.93
CA PHE A 42 16.12 10.40 1.95
C PHE A 42 15.74 9.53 3.14
N THR A 43 16.13 9.96 4.34
CA THR A 43 15.83 9.30 5.62
C THR A 43 15.60 10.34 6.69
N PHE A 44 14.69 10.08 7.63
CA PHE A 44 14.66 10.87 8.86
C PHE A 44 15.75 10.44 9.84
N ASP A 45 16.30 11.38 10.62
CA ASP A 45 17.43 11.12 11.53
C ASP A 45 17.12 10.05 12.58
N PHE A 46 15.87 9.99 13.05
CA PHE A 46 15.44 9.01 14.03
C PHE A 46 15.37 7.58 13.48
N GLU A 47 15.35 7.39 12.16
CA GLU A 47 15.28 6.05 11.55
C GLU A 47 16.54 5.22 11.83
N GLY A 48 17.66 5.86 12.17
CA GLY A 48 18.87 5.15 12.61
C GLY A 48 18.69 4.32 13.89
N MET A 49 17.61 4.57 14.65
CA MET A 49 17.26 3.78 15.84
C MET A 49 16.41 2.55 15.52
N ILE A 50 15.91 2.41 14.30
CA ILE A 50 15.08 1.26 13.91
C ILE A 50 16.00 0.03 13.80
N PRO A 51 15.76 -1.04 14.57
CA PRO A 51 16.61 -2.22 14.52
C PRO A 51 16.38 -3.01 13.23
N PHE A 52 17.46 -3.55 12.67
CA PHE A 52 17.38 -4.58 11.65
C PHE A 52 16.90 -5.90 12.28
N ILE A 53 15.77 -6.42 11.82
CA ILE A 53 15.16 -7.67 12.32
C ILE A 53 15.14 -8.68 11.17
N PRO A 54 16.13 -9.58 11.05
CA PRO A 54 16.22 -10.52 9.93
C PRO A 54 14.95 -11.37 9.73
N LEU A 55 14.29 -11.78 10.83
CA LEU A 55 13.08 -12.60 10.77
C LEU A 55 11.90 -11.89 10.07
N SER A 56 11.89 -10.56 10.05
CA SER A 56 10.86 -9.77 9.38
C SER A 56 10.91 -9.90 7.85
N ILE A 57 11.92 -10.57 7.28
CA ILE A 57 11.93 -10.97 5.86
C ILE A 57 10.75 -11.87 5.49
N ILE A 58 10.22 -12.66 6.44
CA ILE A 58 9.10 -13.57 6.21
C ILE A 58 7.82 -12.79 5.84
N PRO A 59 7.32 -11.85 6.67
CA PRO A 59 6.18 -11.04 6.29
C PRO A 59 6.47 -10.14 5.08
N TYR A 60 7.72 -9.70 4.88
CA TYR A 60 8.12 -8.96 3.68
C TYR A 60 7.89 -9.76 2.39
N MET A 61 8.46 -10.97 2.30
CA MET A 61 8.35 -11.81 1.10
C MET A 61 6.95 -12.33 0.83
N ALA A 62 6.12 -12.45 1.88
CA ALA A 62 4.72 -12.83 1.73
C ALA A 62 3.91 -11.83 0.87
N SER A 63 4.39 -10.60 0.68
CA SER A 63 3.78 -9.63 -0.22
C SER A 63 3.59 -10.16 -1.65
N GLY A 64 4.59 -10.87 -2.20
CA GLY A 64 4.50 -11.49 -3.52
C GLY A 64 3.46 -12.59 -3.59
N VAL A 65 3.30 -13.37 -2.50
CA VAL A 65 2.25 -14.39 -2.40
C VAL A 65 0.87 -13.72 -2.35
N PHE A 66 0.72 -12.67 -1.55
CA PHE A 66 -0.54 -11.92 -1.46
C PHE A 66 -0.91 -11.21 -2.76
N PHE A 67 0.08 -10.74 -3.52
CA PHE A 67 -0.13 -10.22 -4.87
C PHE A 67 -0.82 -11.25 -5.78
N CYS A 68 -0.47 -12.53 -5.68
CA CYS A 68 -1.15 -13.58 -6.43
C CYS A 68 -2.52 -13.92 -5.81
N VAL A 69 -2.57 -14.18 -4.50
CA VAL A 69 -3.76 -14.69 -3.79
C VAL A 69 -4.95 -13.71 -3.83
N VAL A 70 -4.69 -12.40 -3.87
CA VAL A 70 -5.76 -11.38 -3.84
C VAL A 70 -6.70 -11.47 -5.04
N PHE A 71 -6.20 -11.80 -6.23
CA PHE A 71 -7.04 -11.95 -7.43
C PHE A 71 -7.98 -13.15 -7.32
N PHE A 72 -7.48 -14.26 -6.77
CA PHE A 72 -8.26 -15.47 -6.53
C PHE A 72 -9.26 -15.33 -5.37
N SER A 73 -9.08 -14.31 -4.53
CA SER A 73 -9.96 -13.99 -3.41
C SER A 73 -11.15 -13.07 -3.76
N CYS A 74 -11.23 -12.59 -5.01
CA CYS A 74 -12.33 -11.74 -5.45
C CYS A 74 -13.65 -12.52 -5.58
N LYS A 75 -14.75 -11.97 -5.04
CA LYS A 75 -16.07 -12.61 -5.01
C LYS A 75 -16.82 -12.52 -6.33
N ASN A 76 -16.66 -11.41 -7.05
CA ASN A 76 -17.38 -11.16 -8.30
C ASN A 76 -16.53 -10.36 -9.30
N LYS A 77 -17.00 -10.31 -10.56
CA LYS A 77 -16.30 -9.63 -11.67
C LYS A 77 -16.05 -8.14 -11.40
N HIS A 78 -16.96 -7.51 -10.66
CA HIS A 78 -16.84 -6.10 -10.32
C HIS A 78 -15.69 -5.86 -9.34
N GLN A 79 -15.58 -6.66 -8.28
CA GLN A 79 -14.46 -6.60 -7.33
C GLN A 79 -13.13 -6.88 -8.03
N LEU A 80 -13.08 -7.89 -8.91
CA LEU A 80 -11.88 -8.18 -9.70
C LEU A 80 -11.49 -6.98 -10.57
N LYS A 81 -12.45 -6.38 -11.28
CA LYS A 81 -12.21 -5.18 -12.10
C LYS A 81 -11.62 -4.05 -11.24
N ILE A 82 -12.28 -3.68 -10.13
CA ILE A 82 -11.81 -2.60 -9.26
C ILE A 82 -10.41 -2.88 -8.71
N LEU A 83 -10.13 -4.12 -8.30
CA LEU A 83 -8.80 -4.54 -7.86
C LEU A 83 -7.77 -4.31 -8.98
N THR A 84 -8.00 -4.85 -10.18
CA THR A 84 -7.09 -4.70 -11.33
C THR A 84 -6.81 -3.23 -11.66
N TRP A 85 -7.85 -2.39 -11.71
CA TRP A 85 -7.68 -0.97 -12.02
C TRP A 85 -6.87 -0.24 -10.95
N ARG A 86 -7.09 -0.53 -9.66
CA ARG A 86 -6.31 0.06 -8.56
C ARG A 86 -4.85 -0.38 -8.60
N MET A 87 -4.60 -1.66 -8.83
CA MET A 87 -3.24 -2.20 -8.96
C MET A 87 -2.49 -1.52 -10.11
N LEU A 88 -3.09 -1.46 -11.31
CA LEU A 88 -2.50 -0.81 -12.48
C LEU A 88 -2.25 0.68 -12.25
N PHE A 89 -3.23 1.39 -11.67
CA PHE A 89 -3.07 2.81 -11.34
C PHE A 89 -1.89 3.04 -10.41
N VAL A 90 -1.77 2.25 -9.34
CA VAL A 90 -0.67 2.37 -8.37
C VAL A 90 0.68 2.04 -9.00
N ILE A 91 0.77 0.97 -9.81
CA ILE A 91 2.00 0.59 -10.50
C ILE A 91 2.49 1.73 -11.41
N ILE A 92 1.61 2.23 -12.28
CA ILE A 92 1.96 3.27 -13.26
C ILE A 92 2.32 4.57 -12.54
N THR A 93 1.52 4.97 -11.55
CA THR A 93 1.75 6.21 -10.80
C THR A 93 3.07 6.15 -10.04
N ALA A 94 3.35 5.04 -9.34
CA ALA A 94 4.63 4.85 -8.67
C ALA A 94 5.81 4.87 -9.65
N GLY A 95 5.67 4.23 -10.82
CA GLY A 95 6.67 4.28 -11.88
C GLY A 95 6.99 5.69 -12.38
N ILE A 96 5.99 6.57 -12.48
CA ILE A 96 6.21 7.99 -12.80
C ILE A 96 7.09 8.64 -11.72
N PHE A 97 6.80 8.40 -10.43
CA PHE A 97 7.62 8.94 -9.33
C PHE A 97 9.04 8.35 -9.31
N PHE A 98 9.21 7.06 -9.58
CA PHE A 98 10.54 6.44 -9.65
C PHE A 98 11.42 7.03 -10.75
N ILE A 99 10.82 7.59 -11.82
CA ILE A 99 11.55 8.28 -12.89
C ILE A 99 11.78 9.75 -12.54
N THR A 100 10.77 10.45 -12.00
CA THR A 100 10.89 11.90 -11.75
C THR A 100 11.68 12.24 -10.49
N VAL A 101 11.65 11.37 -9.48
CA VAL A 101 12.35 11.52 -8.20
C VAL A 101 12.97 10.16 -7.82
N PRO A 102 14.00 9.69 -8.55
CA PRO A 102 14.64 8.40 -8.27
C PRO A 102 15.30 8.45 -6.89
N LEU A 103 15.08 7.42 -6.07
CA LEU A 103 15.60 7.33 -4.71
C LEU A 103 16.16 5.95 -4.44
N ARG A 104 17.25 5.83 -3.68
CA ARG A 104 17.81 4.53 -3.30
C ARG A 104 17.80 4.27 -1.80
N PHE A 105 17.87 2.99 -1.41
CA PHE A 105 18.04 2.63 0.01
C PHE A 105 19.27 3.33 0.60
N SER A 106 19.16 3.81 1.83
CA SER A 106 20.24 4.56 2.50
C SER A 106 21.06 3.69 3.45
N PHE A 107 20.44 2.69 4.08
CA PHE A 107 21.09 1.87 5.09
C PHE A 107 21.79 0.64 4.49
N PRO A 108 23.07 0.38 4.84
CA PRO A 108 23.71 -0.87 4.49
C PRO A 108 23.04 -2.03 5.24
N LYS A 109 22.70 -3.10 4.52
CA LYS A 109 22.07 -4.29 5.12
C LYS A 109 23.12 -5.08 5.91
N PRO A 110 22.93 -5.33 7.22
CA PRO A 110 23.85 -6.13 8.01
C PRO A 110 24.00 -7.56 7.46
N GLU A 111 25.14 -8.20 7.72
CA GLU A 111 25.31 -9.61 7.37
C GLU A 111 24.35 -10.49 8.19
N VAL A 112 23.57 -11.30 7.50
CA VAL A 112 22.67 -12.27 8.14
C VAL A 112 23.46 -13.55 8.37
N SER A 113 23.76 -13.90 9.62
CA SER A 113 24.52 -15.11 9.96
C SER A 113 23.74 -16.41 9.76
N ASN A 114 22.42 -16.38 9.94
CA ASN A 114 21.56 -17.57 9.85
C ASN A 114 21.37 -18.04 8.40
N ILE A 115 21.77 -19.28 8.10
CA ILE A 115 21.72 -19.88 6.76
C ILE A 115 20.31 -19.92 6.14
N ILE A 116 19.27 -20.15 6.96
CA ILE A 116 17.88 -20.23 6.51
C ILE A 116 17.38 -18.86 6.06
N LEU A 117 17.80 -17.81 6.77
CA LEU A 117 17.44 -16.43 6.44
C LEU A 117 18.32 -15.85 5.33
N ARG A 118 19.53 -16.38 5.09
CA ARG A 118 20.37 -15.93 3.97
C ARG A 118 19.70 -16.13 2.61
N LEU A 119 19.01 -17.26 2.40
CA LEU A 119 18.34 -17.57 1.13
C LEU A 119 17.26 -16.54 0.73
N PRO A 120 16.29 -16.18 1.58
CA PRO A 120 15.31 -15.16 1.25
C PRO A 120 15.96 -13.78 1.04
N PHE A 121 17.00 -13.42 1.80
CA PHE A 121 17.72 -12.16 1.58
C PHE A 121 18.55 -12.15 0.28
N SER A 122 19.13 -13.27 -0.14
CA SER A 122 19.86 -13.36 -1.42
C SER A 122 18.90 -13.31 -2.61
N PHE A 123 17.74 -13.96 -2.50
CA PHE A 123 16.65 -13.81 -3.45
C PHE A 123 16.19 -12.35 -3.52
N LEU A 124 15.94 -11.73 -2.38
CA LEU A 124 15.55 -10.33 -2.31
C LEU A 124 16.56 -9.41 -2.99
N LYS A 125 17.85 -9.57 -2.70
CA LYS A 125 18.92 -8.79 -3.33
C LYS A 125 18.95 -8.94 -4.86
N ARG A 126 18.47 -10.06 -5.40
CA ARG A 126 18.44 -10.32 -6.84
C ARG A 126 17.20 -9.75 -7.53
N PHE A 127 16.06 -9.73 -6.85
CA PHE A 127 14.76 -9.39 -7.44
C PHE A 127 14.22 -8.03 -7.05
N ASP A 128 14.67 -7.47 -5.93
CA ASP A 128 14.28 -6.14 -5.46
C ASP A 128 15.39 -5.14 -5.77
N SER A 129 15.07 -4.21 -6.65
CA SER A 129 15.90 -3.10 -7.11
C SER A 129 16.21 -2.14 -5.97
N PRO A 130 17.44 -1.59 -5.92
CA PRO A 130 17.79 -0.60 -4.94
C PRO A 130 17.18 0.78 -5.16
N PHE A 131 16.50 1.03 -6.29
CA PHE A 131 16.10 2.37 -6.72
C PHE A 131 14.58 2.65 -6.67
N ASN A 132 13.74 1.63 -6.53
CA ASN A 132 12.28 1.81 -6.59
C ASN A 132 11.68 2.04 -5.19
N GLN A 133 12.12 3.12 -4.52
CA GLN A 133 11.80 3.40 -3.12
C GLN A 133 10.43 4.05 -2.89
N SER A 134 10.29 5.32 -3.28
CA SER A 134 9.14 6.15 -2.95
C SER A 134 8.28 6.43 -4.19
N PRO A 135 6.96 6.17 -4.17
CA PRO A 135 6.17 5.62 -3.07
C PRO A 135 6.31 4.08 -2.92
N SER A 136 6.19 3.57 -1.69
CA SER A 136 6.30 2.12 -1.45
C SER A 136 5.11 1.35 -2.05
N LEU A 137 5.39 0.53 -3.07
CA LEU A 137 4.41 -0.38 -3.67
C LEU A 137 3.94 -1.45 -2.68
N HIS A 138 4.79 -1.93 -1.78
CA HIS A 138 4.42 -2.89 -0.73
C HIS A 138 3.29 -2.36 0.16
N ILE A 139 3.42 -1.10 0.58
CA ILE A 139 2.41 -0.43 1.41
C ILE A 139 1.16 -0.15 0.61
N ALA A 140 1.30 0.41 -0.60
CA ALA A 140 0.15 0.73 -1.43
C ALA A 140 -0.68 -0.52 -1.76
N PHE A 141 -0.01 -1.62 -2.08
CA PHE A 141 -0.65 -2.92 -2.29
C PHE A 141 -1.24 -3.50 -1.01
N ALA A 142 -0.61 -3.36 0.15
CA ALA A 142 -1.20 -3.83 1.41
C ALA A 142 -2.59 -3.21 1.67
N PHE A 143 -2.75 -1.90 1.45
CA PHE A 143 -4.05 -1.25 1.51
C PHE A 143 -5.03 -1.80 0.47
N ILE A 144 -4.60 -1.98 -0.78
CA ILE A 144 -5.44 -2.53 -1.85
C ILE A 144 -5.87 -3.97 -1.53
N PHE A 145 -4.96 -4.81 -1.06
CA PHE A 145 -5.21 -6.19 -0.67
C PHE A 145 -6.24 -6.26 0.46
N TRP A 146 -6.11 -5.39 1.47
CA TRP A 146 -7.09 -5.29 2.54
C TRP A 146 -8.50 -4.99 2.04
N SER A 147 -8.64 -4.22 0.94
CA SER A 147 -9.95 -3.94 0.34
C SER A 147 -10.69 -5.19 -0.17
N VAL A 148 -9.98 -6.30 -0.38
CA VAL A 148 -10.51 -7.62 -0.74
C VAL A 148 -10.52 -8.55 0.48
N PHE A 149 -9.38 -8.72 1.16
CA PHE A 149 -9.23 -9.68 2.26
C PHE A 149 -10.12 -9.40 3.47
N LYS A 150 -10.51 -8.15 3.71
CA LYS A 150 -11.46 -7.80 4.77
C LYS A 150 -12.83 -8.49 4.62
N ASP A 151 -13.18 -8.91 3.41
CA ASP A 151 -14.46 -9.56 3.11
C ASP A 151 -14.38 -11.10 3.31
N LEU A 152 -13.20 -11.64 3.66
CA LEU A 152 -12.96 -13.05 3.98
C LEU A 152 -13.12 -13.29 5.49
N SER A 153 -14.36 -13.47 5.96
CA SER A 153 -14.69 -13.52 7.39
C SER A 153 -13.81 -14.44 8.24
N ARG A 154 -13.52 -15.66 7.76
CA ARG A 154 -12.70 -16.66 8.48
C ARG A 154 -11.23 -16.24 8.66
N TRP A 155 -10.65 -15.51 7.71
CA TRP A 155 -9.22 -15.20 7.66
C TRP A 155 -8.95 -13.70 7.81
N ARG A 156 -9.98 -12.90 8.07
CA ARG A 156 -9.89 -11.44 8.16
C ARG A 156 -8.84 -10.99 9.16
N PHE A 157 -8.84 -11.57 10.37
CA PHE A 157 -7.89 -11.20 11.42
C PHE A 157 -6.46 -11.57 11.03
N PHE A 158 -6.26 -12.77 10.48
CA PHE A 158 -4.97 -13.22 9.96
C PHE A 158 -4.40 -12.24 8.92
N TYR A 159 -5.16 -11.91 7.87
CA TYR A 159 -4.70 -10.98 6.85
C TYR A 159 -4.46 -9.57 7.39
N MET A 160 -5.29 -9.09 8.32
CA MET A 160 -5.10 -7.79 8.94
C MET A 160 -3.74 -7.71 9.65
N ILE A 161 -3.45 -8.68 10.52
CA ILE A 161 -2.19 -8.73 11.27
C ILE A 161 -1.01 -8.90 10.32
N TRP A 162 -1.14 -9.76 9.31
CA TRP A 162 -0.04 -9.98 8.37
C TRP A 162 0.28 -8.74 7.53
N LEU A 163 -0.75 -8.00 7.07
CA LEU A 163 -0.52 -6.77 6.31
C LEU A 163 0.10 -5.66 7.17
N ILE A 164 -0.19 -5.64 8.48
CA ILE A 164 0.51 -4.75 9.43
C ILE A 164 1.98 -5.17 9.57
N PHE A 165 2.25 -6.46 9.74
CA PHE A 165 3.62 -6.96 9.79
C PHE A 165 4.40 -6.76 8.48
N LEU A 166 3.73 -6.82 7.33
CA LEU A 166 4.32 -6.45 6.05
C LEU A 166 4.74 -4.98 6.05
N GLY A 167 3.90 -4.08 6.58
CA GLY A 167 4.27 -2.67 6.69
C GLY A 167 5.48 -2.45 7.58
N ILE A 168 5.47 -3.02 8.78
CA ILE A 168 6.60 -2.95 9.73
C ILE A 168 7.86 -3.55 9.12
N SER A 169 7.73 -4.68 8.42
CA SER A 169 8.89 -5.37 7.86
C SER A 169 9.62 -4.57 6.81
N THR A 170 8.94 -3.67 6.08
CA THR A 170 9.62 -2.80 5.12
C THR A 170 10.71 -1.93 5.77
N LEU A 171 10.45 -1.43 7.00
CA LEU A 171 11.44 -0.69 7.78
C LEU A 171 12.47 -1.63 8.39
N THR A 172 12.05 -2.71 9.06
CA THR A 172 12.98 -3.57 9.81
C THR A 172 13.82 -4.51 8.95
N THR A 173 13.56 -4.57 7.63
CA THR A 173 14.43 -5.21 6.63
C THR A 173 15.26 -4.21 5.83
N TYR A 174 15.21 -2.91 6.18
CA TYR A 174 15.88 -1.80 5.50
C TYR A 174 15.60 -1.79 3.98
N GLN A 175 14.33 -1.97 3.60
CA GLN A 175 13.89 -1.88 2.19
C GLN A 175 13.19 -0.56 1.90
N HIS A 176 12.68 0.10 2.92
CA HIS A 176 12.01 1.38 2.77
C HIS A 176 12.33 2.26 3.96
N HIS A 177 12.26 3.56 3.71
CA HIS A 177 12.26 4.60 4.72
C HIS A 177 10.82 5.02 5.05
N LEU A 178 10.63 5.74 6.16
CA LEU A 178 9.28 6.09 6.60
C LEU A 178 8.54 6.94 5.56
N ILE A 179 9.26 7.81 4.84
CA ILE A 179 8.66 8.63 3.77
C ILE A 179 8.04 7.77 2.66
N ASP A 180 8.64 6.63 2.33
CA ASP A 180 8.14 5.71 1.29
C ASP A 180 6.83 5.07 1.73
N ILE A 181 6.69 4.79 3.04
CA ILE A 181 5.49 4.23 3.63
C ILE A 181 4.36 5.24 3.60
N LEU A 182 4.63 6.47 4.01
CA LEU A 182 3.64 7.55 4.02
C LEU A 182 3.13 7.85 2.62
N THR A 183 4.04 8.00 1.65
CA THR A 183 3.69 8.23 0.25
C THR A 183 2.99 7.02 -0.39
N GLY A 184 3.35 5.79 -0.01
CA GLY A 184 2.62 4.57 -0.39
C GLY A 184 1.18 4.55 0.14
N ALA A 185 0.95 4.96 1.39
CA ALA A 185 -0.38 5.08 1.98
C ALA A 185 -1.21 6.18 1.28
N ILE A 186 -0.60 7.34 1.01
CA ILE A 186 -1.21 8.44 0.23
C ILE A 186 -1.65 7.91 -1.14
N LEU A 187 -0.75 7.24 -1.87
CA LEU A 187 -1.03 6.70 -3.20
C LEU A 187 -2.18 5.67 -3.17
N ALA A 188 -2.25 4.83 -2.14
CA ALA A 188 -3.36 3.90 -1.96
C ALA A 188 -4.70 4.62 -1.79
N HIS A 189 -4.77 5.64 -0.93
CA HIS A 189 -6.01 6.39 -0.72
C HIS A 189 -6.42 7.20 -1.96
N ILE A 190 -5.46 7.77 -2.71
CA ILE A 190 -5.71 8.38 -4.02
C ILE A 190 -6.35 7.33 -4.96
N SER A 191 -5.81 6.11 -5.02
CA SER A 191 -6.38 5.04 -5.84
C SER A 191 -7.83 4.71 -5.44
N PHE A 192 -8.16 4.77 -4.15
CA PHE A 192 -9.52 4.50 -3.67
C PHE A 192 -10.51 5.62 -3.99
N ILE A 193 -10.03 6.85 -4.07
CA ILE A 193 -10.82 8.03 -4.43
C ILE A 193 -11.10 8.07 -5.93
N ILE A 194 -10.04 7.89 -6.74
CA ILE A 194 -10.14 7.92 -8.21
C ILE A 194 -10.89 6.69 -8.74
N ILE A 195 -10.64 5.52 -8.13
CA ILE A 195 -11.26 4.24 -8.50
C ILE A 195 -12.08 3.73 -7.30
N PRO A 196 -13.26 4.34 -7.04
CA PRO A 196 -14.11 3.93 -5.92
C PRO A 196 -14.77 2.58 -6.23
N TYR A 197 -15.02 1.78 -5.18
CA TYR A 197 -15.68 0.48 -5.35
C TYR A 197 -17.08 0.64 -5.98
N ARG A 198 -17.87 1.63 -5.55
CA ARG A 198 -19.12 2.04 -6.22
C ARG A 198 -19.31 3.56 -6.11
N LYS A 199 -19.36 4.26 -7.25
CA LYS A 199 -19.44 5.74 -7.29
C LYS A 199 -20.82 6.28 -6.92
N ASN A 200 -21.88 5.66 -7.44
CA ASN A 200 -23.26 6.14 -7.33
C ASN A 200 -24.11 5.34 -6.32
N ASP A 201 -23.46 4.55 -5.45
CA ASP A 201 -24.14 3.78 -4.42
C ASP A 201 -24.02 4.51 -3.07
N LEU A 202 -25.17 4.93 -2.54
CA LEU A 202 -25.27 5.66 -1.29
C LEU A 202 -24.66 4.90 -0.11
N LYS A 203 -24.67 3.55 -0.13
CA LYS A 203 -24.05 2.71 0.91
C LYS A 203 -22.54 2.90 1.00
N TYR A 204 -21.90 3.39 -0.06
CA TYR A 204 -20.46 3.61 -0.14
C TYR A 204 -20.07 5.09 -0.02
N ARG A 205 -21.04 6.00 0.17
CA ARG A 205 -20.78 7.44 0.34
C ARG A 205 -19.85 7.72 1.53
N ASN A 206 -20.13 7.10 2.67
CA ASN A 206 -19.34 7.33 3.87
C ASN A 206 -17.94 6.72 3.74
N LEU A 207 -17.81 5.55 3.11
CA LEU A 207 -16.49 4.96 2.81
C LEU A 207 -15.65 5.86 1.89
N ARG A 208 -16.28 6.49 0.89
CA ARG A 208 -15.59 7.45 0.02
C ARG A 208 -15.14 8.69 0.80
N SER A 209 -16.01 9.24 1.65
CA SER A 209 -15.68 10.38 2.51
C SER A 209 -14.53 10.02 3.47
N ALA A 210 -14.57 8.83 4.05
CA ALA A 210 -13.49 8.30 4.88
C ALA A 210 -12.14 8.29 4.18
N ASN A 211 -12.07 7.93 2.89
CA ASN A 211 -10.82 7.95 2.13
C ASN A 211 -10.25 9.35 1.94
N TYR A 212 -11.08 10.39 1.81
CA TYR A 212 -10.59 11.77 1.77
C TYR A 212 -10.00 12.18 3.12
N TYR A 213 -10.65 11.86 4.22
CA TYR A 213 -10.12 12.12 5.55
C TYR A 213 -8.83 11.36 5.84
N TYR A 214 -8.74 10.08 5.45
CA TYR A 214 -7.49 9.33 5.56
C TYR A 214 -6.39 9.91 4.69
N LEU A 215 -6.69 10.31 3.45
CA LEU A 215 -5.72 10.99 2.58
C LEU A 215 -5.20 12.28 3.24
N SER A 216 -6.09 13.12 3.75
CA SER A 216 -5.71 14.33 4.49
C SER A 216 -4.87 14.01 5.72
N GLY A 217 -5.23 12.98 6.48
CA GLY A 217 -4.46 12.52 7.64
C GLY A 217 -3.04 12.11 7.26
N TRP A 218 -2.86 11.30 6.23
CA TRP A 218 -1.53 10.88 5.76
C TRP A 218 -0.70 12.06 5.22
N ILE A 219 -1.31 13.00 4.49
CA ILE A 219 -0.64 14.22 4.03
C ILE A 219 -0.16 15.05 5.22
N LEU A 220 -1.01 15.22 6.24
CA LEU A 220 -0.66 15.97 7.45
C LEU A 220 0.43 15.28 8.27
N ILE A 221 0.45 13.95 8.35
CA ILE A 221 1.57 13.19 8.97
C ILE A 221 2.86 13.43 8.20
N SER A 222 2.85 13.32 6.88
CA SER A 222 4.03 13.59 6.05
C SER A 222 4.53 15.02 6.24
N ALA A 223 3.63 16.01 6.22
CA ALA A 223 3.97 17.41 6.44
C ALA A 223 4.54 17.64 7.84
N ALA A 224 3.95 17.03 8.88
CA ALA A 224 4.44 17.14 10.25
C ALA A 224 5.87 16.63 10.38
N LEU A 225 6.18 15.47 9.78
CA LEU A 225 7.50 14.84 9.85
C LEU A 225 8.54 15.59 9.01
N LEU A 226 8.17 16.10 7.85
CA LEU A 226 9.05 16.95 7.03
C LEU A 226 9.35 18.28 7.74
N LEU A 227 8.34 18.92 8.34
CA LEU A 227 8.55 20.15 9.13
C LEU A 227 9.38 19.87 10.39
N TYR A 228 9.16 18.74 11.05
CA TYR A 228 10.02 18.31 12.16
C TYR A 228 11.49 18.21 11.74
N HIS A 229 11.76 17.63 10.57
CA HIS A 229 13.12 17.46 10.05
C HIS A 229 13.78 18.79 9.63
N TYR A 230 13.05 19.68 8.95
CA TYR A 230 13.64 20.91 8.39
C TYR A 230 13.50 22.18 9.24
N VAL A 231 12.49 22.25 10.11
CA VAL A 231 12.15 23.45 10.91
C VAL A 231 12.29 23.19 12.40
N GLY A 232 11.92 21.99 12.86
CA GLY A 232 11.99 21.57 14.26
C GLY A 232 10.63 21.21 14.85
N ASN A 233 10.57 21.09 16.19
CA ASN A 233 9.46 20.49 16.92
C ASN A 233 8.07 21.11 16.66
N GLU A 234 8.01 22.38 16.25
CA GLU A 234 6.76 23.08 15.94
C GLU A 234 5.94 22.37 14.86
N GLY A 235 6.60 21.72 13.89
CA GLY A 235 5.94 20.95 12.84
C GLY A 235 5.06 19.81 13.36
N LEU A 236 5.38 19.26 14.53
CA LEU A 236 4.65 18.15 15.13
C LEU A 236 3.22 18.52 15.57
N ILE A 237 2.88 19.81 15.66
CA ILE A 237 1.50 20.25 15.96
C ILE A 237 0.49 19.74 14.92
N LEU A 238 0.93 19.55 13.67
CA LEU A 238 0.11 19.00 12.60
C LEU A 238 -0.33 17.55 12.86
N LEU A 239 0.35 16.80 13.74
CA LEU A 239 -0.07 15.46 14.13
C LEU A 239 -1.42 15.46 14.85
N LEU A 240 -1.78 16.54 15.58
CA LEU A 240 -3.10 16.67 16.20
C LEU A 240 -4.20 16.78 15.13
N ALA A 241 -3.96 17.61 14.10
CA ALA A 241 -4.87 17.74 12.96
C ALA A 241 -4.96 16.42 12.18
N ALA A 242 -3.83 15.74 11.97
CA ALA A 242 -3.79 14.44 11.31
C ALA A 242 -4.60 13.38 12.07
N LEU A 243 -4.44 13.32 13.39
CA LEU A 243 -5.19 12.40 14.25
C LEU A 243 -6.69 12.66 14.16
N ALA A 244 -7.11 13.93 14.20
CA ALA A 244 -8.52 14.29 14.01
C ALA A 244 -9.05 13.80 12.66
N MET A 245 -8.31 13.98 11.57
CA MET A 245 -8.71 13.48 10.25
C MET A 245 -8.82 11.95 10.22
N ILE A 246 -7.88 11.22 10.82
CA ILE A 246 -7.92 9.76 10.88
C ILE A 246 -9.12 9.26 11.69
N ILE A 247 -9.42 9.89 12.83
CA ILE A 247 -10.56 9.54 13.68
C ILE A 247 -11.88 9.77 12.94
N VAL A 248 -12.04 10.93 12.29
CA VAL A 248 -13.23 11.25 11.48
C VAL A 248 -13.37 10.27 10.31
N GLY A 249 -12.27 9.94 9.64
CA GLY A 249 -12.26 8.92 8.58
C GLY A 249 -12.73 7.56 9.09
N PHE A 250 -12.27 7.15 10.27
CA PHE A 250 -12.68 5.91 10.91
C PHE A 250 -14.15 5.88 11.31
N ASP A 251 -14.67 6.98 11.85
CA ASP A 251 -16.09 7.13 12.15
C ASP A 251 -16.94 6.96 10.87
N HIS A 252 -16.60 7.68 9.80
CA HIS A 252 -17.27 7.54 8.51
C HIS A 252 -17.17 6.11 7.94
N GLN A 253 -16.04 5.42 8.12
CA GLN A 253 -15.87 4.05 7.64
C GLN A 253 -16.77 3.06 8.41
N LYS A 254 -16.95 3.26 9.72
CA LYS A 254 -17.79 2.41 10.58
C LYS A 254 -19.28 2.72 10.49
N ASN A 255 -19.64 4.00 10.37
CA ASN A 255 -21.02 4.46 10.30
C ASN A 255 -21.63 4.17 8.93
N LYS A 256 -21.95 2.89 8.68
CA LYS A 256 -22.75 2.43 7.52
C LYS A 256 -24.25 2.75 7.64
N ALA A 257 -24.69 3.30 8.77
CA ALA A 257 -26.03 3.09 9.29
C ALA A 257 -27.08 4.20 9.01
N LEU A 258 -26.70 5.43 8.64
CA LEU A 258 -27.72 6.50 8.61
C LEU A 258 -28.74 6.41 7.46
N ILE A 259 -28.52 5.55 6.45
CA ILE A 259 -29.40 5.47 5.27
C ILE A 259 -30.53 4.44 5.47
N TYR A 260 -30.37 3.50 6.40
CA TYR A 260 -31.41 2.51 6.71
C TYR A 260 -32.57 3.09 7.54
N LEU A 261 -32.38 4.25 8.18
CA LEU A 261 -33.43 4.93 8.95
C LEU A 261 -34.29 5.89 8.11
N ILE A 262 -33.84 6.27 6.90
CA ILE A 262 -34.50 7.31 6.08
C ILE A 262 -35.13 6.73 4.80
N LEU A 263 -34.73 5.53 4.36
CA LEU A 263 -35.39 4.87 3.24
C LEU A 263 -36.53 3.98 3.75
N PRO A 264 -37.81 4.32 3.47
CA PRO A 264 -38.92 3.44 3.84
C PRO A 264 -38.72 2.10 3.13
N ASN A 265 -38.92 1.02 3.89
CA ASN A 265 -39.02 -0.35 3.39
C ASN A 265 -40.04 -0.37 2.24
N LYS A 266 -39.58 -0.30 0.98
CA LYS A 266 -40.39 -0.79 -0.14
C LYS A 266 -40.35 -2.32 -0.08
N LYS A 267 -41.21 -2.88 0.78
CA LYS A 267 -41.81 -4.19 0.51
C LYS A 267 -42.68 -4.00 -0.74
N ASN A 268 -42.33 -4.74 -1.80
CA ASN A 268 -43.22 -5.37 -2.78
C ASN A 268 -42.32 -6.14 -3.75
#